data_AF-A0A094KRA0-F1
#
_entry.id   AF-A0A094KRA0-F1
#
_cell.length_a   1.000
_cell.length_b   1.000
_cell.length_c   1.000
_cell.angle_alpha   90.00
_cell.angle_beta   90.00
_cell.angle_gamma   90.00
#
_symmetry.space_group_name_H-M   'P 1'
#
loop_
_entity.id
_entity.type
_entity.pdbx_description
1 polymer ?
#
loop_
_entity_poly.entity_id
_entity_poly.type
_entity_poly.pdbx_seq_one_letter_code
_entity_poly.pdbx_strand_id
1 'polypeptide(L)'
;MSTLSAFHLFPTLPVEIRLKIWSLLLLIPRTVICSEKVITHAAPRAVKVWETNTPPPPLLHVNRESRYEALAIYAPYFATPSHPRPIYLFLSQDVVRFMDGLLPHVPDSPLHQIEHMVTHTKDCAYFGFYHMDTLKRMKALRELEIYAEMNLVYRGDEPDRFINLLVSEFEDAMEADPGWDCPKIRIIDAQTGKALRFIEGGAKIPGWVPEE
;
A
#
# COMPACT_ATOMS: atom_id res chain seq x y z
N MET A 1 36.49 20.78 8.44
CA MET A 1 35.70 19.54 8.52
C MET A 1 35.66 18.93 7.13
N SER A 2 36.35 17.82 6.90
CA SER A 2 36.39 17.17 5.58
C SER A 2 35.13 16.30 5.46
N THR A 3 34.22 16.65 4.55
CA THR A 3 33.03 15.83 4.27
C THR A 3 33.43 14.75 3.27
N LEU A 4 33.31 13.48 3.68
CA LEU A 4 33.46 12.32 2.81
C LEU A 4 32.31 12.33 1.79
N SER A 5 32.51 13.01 0.65
CA SER A 5 31.48 13.18 -0.37
C SER A 5 31.37 12.00 -1.35
N ALA A 6 32.38 11.12 -1.38
CA ALA A 6 32.43 9.98 -2.29
C ALA A 6 33.12 8.76 -1.65
N PHE A 7 32.57 7.58 -1.91
CA PHE A 7 33.14 6.29 -1.49
C PHE A 7 33.75 5.58 -2.71
N HIS A 8 35.07 5.70 -2.86
CA HIS A 8 35.80 5.22 -4.05
C HIS A 8 36.16 3.72 -4.02
N LEU A 9 35.91 3.01 -2.91
CA LEU A 9 36.23 1.59 -2.78
C LEU A 9 35.12 0.69 -3.31
N PHE A 10 33.91 1.20 -3.52
CA PHE A 10 32.83 0.37 -4.08
C PHE A 10 33.14 -0.14 -5.48
N PRO A 11 33.61 0.70 -6.44
CA PRO A 11 33.93 0.22 -7.78
C PRO A 11 35.11 -0.76 -7.85
N THR A 12 35.95 -0.84 -6.81
CA THR A 12 37.08 -1.78 -6.77
C THR A 12 36.66 -3.18 -6.34
N LEU A 13 35.41 -3.38 -5.92
CA LEU A 13 34.87 -4.69 -5.57
C LEU A 13 34.64 -5.54 -6.84
N PRO A 14 34.84 -6.86 -6.78
CA PRO A 14 34.42 -7.78 -7.83
C PRO A 14 32.94 -7.58 -8.18
N VAL A 15 32.59 -7.79 -9.45
CA VAL A 15 31.23 -7.52 -9.95
C VAL A 15 30.18 -8.35 -9.20
N GLU A 16 30.50 -9.59 -8.85
CA GLU A 16 29.64 -10.50 -8.11
C GLU A 16 29.28 -9.93 -6.73
N ILE A 17 30.26 -9.31 -6.06
CA ILE A 17 30.05 -8.69 -4.75
C ILE A 17 29.20 -7.43 -4.88
N ARG A 18 29.43 -6.61 -5.91
CA ARG A 18 28.61 -5.41 -6.16
C ARG A 18 27.16 -5.75 -6.44
N LEU A 19 26.91 -6.74 -7.31
CA LEU A 19 25.57 -7.25 -7.60
C LEU A 19 24.90 -7.85 -6.37
N LYS A 20 25.64 -8.59 -5.53
CA LYS A 20 25.12 -9.11 -4.26
C LYS A 20 24.70 -7.98 -3.32
N ILE A 21 25.49 -6.91 -3.23
CA ILE A 21 25.15 -5.73 -2.43
C ILE A 21 23.87 -5.08 -2.95
N TRP A 22 23.73 -4.88 -4.26
CA TRP A 22 22.50 -4.32 -4.84
C TRP A 22 21.29 -5.19 -4.59
N SER A 23 21.40 -6.50 -4.82
CA SER A 23 20.34 -7.46 -4.51
C SER A 23 19.90 -7.38 -3.05
N LEU A 24 20.83 -7.34 -2.10
CA LEU A 24 20.50 -7.21 -0.67
C LEU A 24 19.81 -5.88 -0.35
N LEU A 25 20.23 -4.77 -0.96
CA LEU A 25 19.60 -3.47 -0.75
C LEU A 25 18.20 -3.38 -1.36
N LEU A 26 17.94 -4.11 -2.45
CA LEU A 26 16.61 -4.19 -3.07
C LEU A 26 15.61 -4.97 -2.20
N LEU A 27 16.08 -5.91 -1.37
CA LEU A 27 15.25 -6.72 -0.47
C LEU A 27 14.77 -5.98 0.78
N ILE A 28 15.20 -4.73 1.00
CA ILE A 28 14.78 -3.94 2.16
C ILE A 28 13.34 -3.45 1.92
N PRO A 29 12.35 -3.88 2.73
CA PRO A 29 10.98 -3.40 2.58
C PRO A 29 10.89 -1.91 2.90
N ARG A 30 9.98 -1.22 2.21
CA ARG A 30 9.67 0.19 2.47
C ARG A 30 8.17 0.43 2.45
N THR A 31 7.74 1.45 3.17
CA THR A 31 6.36 1.96 3.07
C THR A 31 6.34 3.18 2.18
N VAL A 32 5.46 3.18 1.18
CA VAL A 32 5.29 4.32 0.27
C VAL A 32 3.93 4.94 0.50
N ILE A 33 3.94 6.21 0.91
CA ILE A 33 2.70 6.96 1.17
C ILE A 33 2.24 7.59 -0.12
N CYS A 34 1.06 7.19 -0.59
CA CYS A 34 0.45 7.71 -1.79
C CYS A 34 -0.78 8.55 -1.42
N SER A 35 -0.81 9.80 -1.87
CA SER A 35 -1.91 10.73 -1.63
C SER A 35 -2.39 11.35 -2.94
N GLU A 36 -3.64 11.78 -2.96
CA GLU A 36 -4.19 12.57 -4.07
C GLU A 36 -4.12 14.05 -3.72
N LYS A 37 -3.63 14.84 -4.66
CA LYS A 37 -3.64 16.30 -4.61
C LYS A 37 -4.47 16.84 -5.76
N VAL A 38 -5.34 17.79 -5.43
CA VAL A 38 -6.09 18.54 -6.44
C VAL A 38 -5.27 19.76 -6.82
N ILE A 39 -4.85 19.83 -8.07
CA ILE A 39 -4.19 21.01 -8.63
C ILE A 39 -5.26 21.82 -9.39
N THR A 40 -5.56 23.02 -8.90
CA THR A 40 -6.53 23.92 -9.54
C THR A 40 -5.80 24.89 -10.46
N HIS A 41 -6.01 24.77 -11.77
CA HIS A 41 -5.53 25.74 -12.76
C HIS A 41 -6.69 26.62 -13.24
N ALA A 42 -7.22 27.47 -12.34
CA ALA A 42 -8.43 28.28 -12.53
C ALA A 42 -9.69 27.45 -12.89
N ALA A 43 -10.87 27.89 -12.42
CA ALA A 43 -12.11 27.18 -12.72
C ALA A 43 -12.34 27.12 -14.25
N PRO A 44 -12.74 25.97 -14.84
CA PRO A 44 -13.21 24.72 -14.22
C PRO A 44 -12.18 23.56 -14.19
N ARG A 45 -10.87 23.83 -14.36
CA ARG A 45 -9.86 22.76 -14.56
C ARG A 45 -9.15 22.40 -13.25
N ALA A 46 -9.84 21.65 -12.40
CA ALA A 46 -9.20 20.93 -11.29
C ALA A 46 -8.71 19.57 -11.79
N VAL A 47 -7.41 19.29 -11.64
CA VAL A 47 -6.82 18.00 -12.02
C VAL A 47 -6.37 17.27 -10.77
N LYS A 48 -6.85 16.04 -10.62
CA LYS A 48 -6.45 15.11 -9.56
C LYS A 48 -5.12 14.47 -9.94
N VAL A 49 -4.15 14.57 -9.04
CA VAL A 49 -2.78 14.11 -9.26
C VAL A 49 -2.36 13.26 -8.07
N TRP A 50 -1.69 12.14 -8.35
CA TRP A 50 -1.05 11.34 -7.32
C TRP A 50 0.29 11.95 -6.93
N GLU A 51 0.54 12.04 -5.63
CA GLU A 51 1.81 12.46 -5.07
C GLU A 51 2.26 11.53 -3.95
N THR A 52 3.55 11.62 -3.63
CA THR A 52 4.13 10.94 -2.49
C THR A 52 5.10 11.87 -1.80
N ASN A 53 5.13 11.82 -0.47
CA ASN A 53 6.18 12.44 0.34
C ASN A 53 7.35 11.47 0.61
N THR A 54 7.22 10.21 0.18
CA THR A 54 8.25 9.20 0.35
C THR A 54 9.31 9.40 -0.73
N PRO A 55 10.60 9.48 -0.37
CA PRO A 55 11.65 9.66 -1.37
C PRO A 55 11.70 8.45 -2.35
N PRO A 56 12.14 8.67 -3.60
CA PRO A 56 12.34 7.58 -4.54
C PRO A 56 13.37 6.58 -3.99
N PRO A 57 13.31 5.29 -4.38
CA PRO A 57 14.29 4.30 -3.96
C PRO A 57 15.72 4.82 -4.17
N PRO A 58 16.58 4.83 -3.14
CA PRO A 58 17.93 5.39 -3.25
C PRO A 58 18.73 4.80 -4.42
N LEU A 59 18.52 3.51 -4.71
CA LEU A 59 19.19 2.78 -5.78
C LEU A 59 18.92 3.36 -7.18
N LEU A 60 17.82 4.08 -7.40
CA LEU A 60 17.56 4.80 -8.65
C LEU A 60 18.49 6.01 -8.87
N HIS A 61 19.20 6.47 -7.83
CA HIS A 61 19.98 7.71 -7.86
C HIS A 61 21.43 7.56 -7.42
N VAL A 62 21.84 6.45 -6.78
CA VAL A 62 23.23 6.24 -6.32
C VAL A 62 24.24 6.25 -7.46
N ASN A 63 24.11 5.35 -8.44
CA ASN A 63 24.95 5.33 -9.64
C ASN A 63 24.23 4.64 -10.82
N ARG A 64 24.94 4.39 -11.93
CA ARG A 64 24.37 3.76 -13.13
C ARG A 64 24.05 2.27 -12.92
N GLU A 65 24.91 1.54 -12.23
CA GLU A 65 24.71 0.11 -11.96
C GLU A 65 23.54 -0.11 -11.01
N SER A 66 23.49 0.63 -9.89
CA SER A 66 22.38 0.53 -8.94
C SER A 66 21.04 0.86 -9.59
N ARG A 67 21.02 1.83 -10.51
CA ARG A 67 19.81 2.21 -11.26
C ARG A 67 19.36 1.08 -12.18
N TYR A 68 20.29 0.41 -12.85
CA TYR A 68 19.99 -0.72 -13.71
C TYR A 68 19.34 -1.86 -12.92
N GLU A 69 19.95 -2.23 -11.79
CA GLU A 69 19.41 -3.25 -10.89
C GLU A 69 18.04 -2.86 -10.32
N ALA A 70 17.86 -1.59 -9.94
CA ALA A 70 16.59 -1.11 -9.40
C ALA A 70 15.47 -1.09 -10.45
N LEU A 71 15.75 -0.63 -11.68
CA LEU A 71 14.75 -0.57 -12.76
C LEU A 71 14.36 -1.95 -13.29
N ALA A 72 15.08 -3.02 -12.91
CA ALA A 72 14.67 -4.39 -13.20
C ALA A 72 13.42 -4.82 -12.41
N ILE A 73 13.16 -4.20 -11.24
CA ILE A 73 12.02 -4.57 -10.37
C ILE A 73 11.07 -3.39 -10.08
N TYR A 74 11.57 -2.16 -10.02
CA TYR A 74 10.75 -0.98 -9.76
C TYR A 74 10.13 -0.49 -11.06
N ALA A 75 8.80 -0.39 -11.08
CA ALA A 75 8.05 0.16 -12.20
C ALA A 75 7.47 1.55 -11.86
N PRO A 76 7.36 2.45 -12.85
CA PRO A 76 6.74 3.76 -12.66
C PRO A 76 5.20 3.65 -12.65
N TYR A 77 4.56 4.12 -11.59
CA TYR A 77 3.10 4.17 -11.46
C TYR A 77 2.58 5.59 -11.28
N PHE A 78 1.27 5.76 -11.46
CA PHE A 78 0.52 6.98 -11.15
C PHE A 78 0.91 8.26 -11.92
N ALA A 79 1.77 8.14 -12.94
CA ALA A 79 2.06 9.24 -13.86
C ALA A 79 0.81 9.55 -14.71
N THR A 80 0.50 10.83 -14.84
CA THR A 80 -0.59 11.32 -15.69
C THR A 80 -0.04 12.35 -16.68
N PRO A 81 -0.71 12.63 -17.81
CA PRO A 81 -0.27 13.67 -18.75
C PRO A 81 -0.10 15.05 -18.08
N SER A 82 -0.93 15.35 -17.08
CA SER A 82 -0.88 16.55 -16.26
C SER A 82 0.22 16.54 -15.18
N HIS A 83 0.66 15.35 -14.76
CA HIS A 83 1.71 15.18 -13.77
C HIS A 83 2.61 14.00 -14.12
N PRO A 84 3.67 14.24 -14.91
CA PRO A 84 4.51 13.18 -15.46
C PRO A 84 5.55 12.67 -14.46
N ARG A 85 5.40 12.92 -13.16
CA ARG A 85 6.31 12.41 -12.12
C ARG A 85 5.75 11.08 -11.60
N PRO A 86 6.29 9.93 -12.03
CA PRO A 86 5.82 8.64 -11.54
C PRO A 86 6.28 8.40 -10.12
N ILE A 87 5.54 7.54 -9.43
CA ILE A 87 5.96 6.92 -8.18
C ILE A 87 6.53 5.55 -8.53
N TYR A 88 7.82 5.33 -8.26
CA TYR A 88 8.44 4.03 -8.47
C TYR A 88 8.09 3.09 -7.33
N LEU A 89 7.46 1.96 -7.68
CA LEU A 89 7.00 0.95 -6.72
C LEU A 89 7.44 -0.45 -7.15
N PHE A 90 7.74 -1.27 -6.16
CA PHE A 90 7.86 -2.71 -6.31
C PHE A 90 6.70 -3.38 -5.56
N LEU A 91 5.55 -3.54 -6.24
CA LEU A 91 4.25 -3.80 -5.59
C LEU A 91 4.15 -5.14 -4.84
N SER A 92 5.05 -6.09 -5.10
CA SER A 92 5.13 -7.37 -4.37
C SER A 92 5.93 -7.30 -3.07
N GLN A 93 6.62 -6.19 -2.79
CA GLN A 93 7.43 -6.03 -1.56
C GLN A 93 7.16 -4.69 -0.85
N ASP A 94 6.88 -3.64 -1.60
CA ASP A 94 6.56 -2.33 -1.05
C ASP A 94 5.19 -2.37 -0.35
N VAL A 95 5.14 -1.81 0.85
CA VAL A 95 3.88 -1.56 1.55
C VAL A 95 3.31 -0.25 1.05
N VAL A 96 2.17 -0.28 0.38
CA VAL A 96 1.56 0.96 -0.15
C VAL A 96 0.54 1.50 0.85
N ARG A 97 0.72 2.76 1.24
CA ARG A 97 -0.13 3.43 2.24
C ARG A 97 -1.05 4.46 1.58
N PHE A 98 -2.36 4.32 1.79
CA PHE A 98 -3.38 5.24 1.30
C PHE A 98 -4.31 5.73 2.43
N MET A 99 -5.04 6.81 2.17
CA MET A 99 -6.30 7.05 2.88
C MET A 99 -7.38 6.18 2.25
N ASP A 100 -8.30 5.65 3.05
CA ASP A 100 -9.37 4.75 2.60
C ASP A 100 -10.21 5.32 1.45
N GLY A 101 -10.58 6.60 1.53
CA GLY A 101 -11.33 7.30 0.48
C GLY A 101 -10.61 7.39 -0.87
N LEU A 102 -9.31 7.07 -0.95
CA LEU A 102 -8.57 7.02 -2.21
C LEU A 102 -8.63 5.66 -2.90
N LEU A 103 -8.99 4.58 -2.17
CA LEU A 103 -9.01 3.22 -2.71
C LEU A 103 -9.85 3.09 -4.00
N PRO A 104 -11.06 3.67 -4.11
CA PRO A 104 -11.86 3.59 -5.33
C PRO A 104 -11.28 4.36 -6.52
N HIS A 105 -10.30 5.24 -6.28
CA HIS A 105 -9.65 6.05 -7.31
C HIS A 105 -8.32 5.46 -7.78
N VAL A 106 -7.77 4.46 -7.08
CA VAL A 106 -6.56 3.76 -7.49
C VAL A 106 -6.83 3.02 -8.81
N PRO A 107 -6.00 3.19 -9.86
CA PRO A 107 -6.18 2.46 -11.10
C PRO A 107 -6.08 0.95 -10.89
N ASP A 108 -6.87 0.16 -11.64
CA ASP A 108 -6.93 -1.29 -11.46
C ASP A 108 -5.56 -1.97 -11.64
N SER A 109 -4.75 -1.54 -12.61
CA SER A 109 -3.45 -2.16 -12.91
C SER A 109 -2.51 -2.28 -11.70
N PRO A 110 -2.17 -1.19 -10.97
CA PRO A 110 -1.43 -1.30 -9.72
C PRO A 110 -2.24 -1.97 -8.61
N LEU A 111 -3.56 -1.70 -8.53
CA LEU A 111 -4.40 -2.22 -7.44
C LEU A 111 -4.37 -3.75 -7.33
N HIS A 112 -4.41 -4.46 -8.47
CA HIS A 112 -4.38 -5.94 -8.50
C HIS A 112 -3.01 -6.55 -8.20
N GLN A 113 -1.94 -5.74 -8.17
CA GLN A 113 -0.56 -6.19 -7.96
C GLN A 113 -0.03 -5.87 -6.56
N ILE A 114 -0.74 -5.05 -5.78
CA ILE A 114 -0.34 -4.71 -4.41
C ILE A 114 -0.48 -5.96 -3.52
N GLU A 115 0.63 -6.40 -2.93
CA GLU A 115 0.64 -7.51 -1.97
C GLU A 115 0.49 -7.04 -0.52
N HIS A 116 0.99 -5.85 -0.19
CA HIS A 116 0.97 -5.30 1.16
C HIS A 116 0.39 -3.88 1.14
N MET A 117 -0.70 -3.67 1.88
CA MET A 117 -1.37 -2.38 1.92
C MET A 117 -1.60 -1.90 3.35
N VAL A 118 -1.44 -0.60 3.55
CA VAL A 118 -1.90 0.07 4.76
C VAL A 118 -2.94 1.11 4.37
N THR A 119 -4.07 1.11 5.05
CA THR A 119 -5.09 2.14 4.88
C THR A 119 -5.39 2.80 6.21
N HIS A 120 -5.88 4.03 6.14
CA HIS A 120 -6.28 4.80 7.29
C HIS A 120 -7.74 5.18 7.13
N THR A 121 -8.56 4.78 8.09
CA THR A 121 -10.00 4.97 8.04
C THR A 121 -10.49 5.83 9.20
N LYS A 122 -11.35 6.79 8.85
CA LYS A 122 -12.05 7.65 9.81
C LYS A 122 -13.37 7.05 10.25
N ASP A 123 -13.91 6.14 9.44
CA ASP A 123 -15.25 5.61 9.61
C ASP A 123 -15.24 4.09 9.42
N CYS A 124 -14.90 3.39 10.51
CA CYS A 124 -14.92 1.93 10.53
C CYS A 124 -16.32 1.35 10.30
N ALA A 125 -17.39 2.12 10.53
CA ALA A 125 -18.76 1.62 10.44
C ALA A 125 -19.22 1.40 9.00
N TYR A 126 -18.63 2.13 8.04
CA TYR A 126 -18.96 2.03 6.62
C TYR A 126 -17.79 1.51 5.78
N PHE A 127 -16.69 1.10 6.41
CA PHE A 127 -15.50 0.66 5.69
C PHE A 127 -15.81 -0.54 4.78
N GLY A 128 -16.49 -1.58 5.28
CA GLY A 128 -16.88 -2.72 4.46
C GLY A 128 -17.79 -2.30 3.31
N PHE A 129 -18.82 -1.50 3.59
CA PHE A 129 -19.74 -0.99 2.56
C PHE A 129 -19.02 -0.30 1.39
N TYR A 130 -18.02 0.54 1.65
CA TYR A 130 -17.33 1.28 0.58
C TYR A 130 -16.17 0.54 -0.06
N HIS A 131 -15.51 -0.36 0.66
CA HIS A 131 -14.19 -0.87 0.25
C HIS A 131 -14.15 -2.38 0.03
N MET A 132 -15.12 -3.16 0.52
CA MET A 132 -15.08 -4.62 0.45
C MET A 132 -14.98 -5.14 -0.99
N ASP A 133 -15.77 -4.59 -1.92
CA ASP A 133 -15.70 -4.97 -3.33
C ASP A 133 -14.33 -4.67 -3.95
N THR A 134 -13.70 -3.58 -3.51
CA THR A 134 -12.36 -3.21 -3.98
C THR A 134 -11.32 -4.18 -3.43
N LEU A 135 -11.41 -4.56 -2.15
CA LEU A 135 -10.52 -5.55 -1.53
C LEU A 135 -10.68 -6.94 -2.16
N LYS A 136 -11.90 -7.36 -2.50
CA LYS A 136 -12.15 -8.63 -3.21
C LYS A 136 -11.51 -8.67 -4.60
N ARG A 137 -11.39 -7.53 -5.29
CA ARG A 137 -10.68 -7.45 -6.58
C ARG A 137 -9.15 -7.55 -6.43
N MET A 138 -8.60 -7.22 -5.25
CA MET A 138 -7.16 -7.24 -4.99
C MET A 138 -6.64 -8.66 -4.74
N LYS A 139 -6.61 -9.50 -5.79
CA LYS A 139 -6.23 -10.92 -5.70
C LYS A 139 -4.80 -11.18 -5.23
N ALA A 140 -3.90 -10.21 -5.35
CA ALA A 140 -2.53 -10.33 -4.87
C ALA A 140 -2.36 -9.90 -3.41
N LEU A 141 -3.37 -9.26 -2.80
CA LEU A 141 -3.25 -8.68 -1.47
C LEU A 141 -3.12 -9.79 -0.42
N ARG A 142 -1.99 -9.80 0.29
CA ARG A 142 -1.67 -10.78 1.34
C ARG A 142 -1.82 -10.19 2.72
N GLU A 143 -1.50 -8.91 2.87
CA GLU A 143 -1.52 -8.23 4.16
C GLU A 143 -2.18 -6.85 4.05
N LEU A 144 -3.14 -6.61 4.92
CA LEU A 144 -3.87 -5.36 5.05
C LEU A 144 -3.79 -4.85 6.49
N GLU A 145 -3.22 -3.67 6.68
CA GLU A 145 -3.31 -2.96 7.95
C GLU A 145 -4.30 -1.81 7.86
N ILE A 146 -5.24 -1.75 8.80
CA ILE A 146 -6.28 -0.72 8.88
C ILE A 146 -6.01 0.10 10.14
N TYR A 147 -5.61 1.35 9.96
CA TYR A 147 -5.49 2.32 11.04
C TYR A 147 -6.85 2.99 11.26
N ALA A 148 -7.50 2.65 12.37
CA ALA A 148 -8.81 3.16 12.76
C ALA A 148 -8.67 4.42 13.61
N GLU A 149 -9.14 5.57 13.11
CA GLU A 149 -9.26 6.79 13.92
C GLU A 149 -10.51 6.72 14.81
N MET A 150 -10.29 6.43 16.08
CA MET A 150 -11.35 6.45 17.08
C MET A 150 -11.75 7.90 17.42
N ASN A 151 -13.05 8.13 17.63
CA ASN A 151 -13.65 9.35 18.20
C ASN A 151 -13.87 10.57 17.28
N LEU A 152 -13.63 10.48 15.97
CA LEU A 152 -13.92 11.61 15.06
C LEU A 152 -15.37 11.67 14.58
N VAL A 153 -16.00 10.52 14.30
CA VAL A 153 -17.34 10.46 13.70
C VAL A 153 -18.43 10.20 14.75
N TYR A 154 -18.15 9.36 15.74
CA TYR A 154 -19.11 9.01 16.80
C TYR A 154 -18.52 9.28 18.19
N ARG A 155 -19.04 10.31 18.87
CA ARG A 155 -18.70 10.63 20.26
C ARG A 155 -19.66 9.82 21.16
N GLY A 156 -19.32 8.57 21.46
CA GLY A 156 -20.16 7.66 22.24
C GLY A 156 -19.40 6.42 22.74
N ASP A 157 -19.96 5.73 23.73
CA ASP A 157 -19.25 4.94 24.75
C ASP A 157 -18.60 3.60 24.36
N GLU A 158 -18.64 3.12 23.11
CA GLU A 158 -18.01 1.83 22.78
C GLU A 158 -17.29 1.85 21.43
N PRO A 159 -16.06 2.40 21.36
CA PRO A 159 -15.21 2.28 20.17
C PRO A 159 -15.01 0.84 19.70
N ASP A 160 -15.08 -0.13 20.62
CA ASP A 160 -15.05 -1.57 20.31
C ASP A 160 -16.21 -2.01 19.41
N ARG A 161 -17.38 -1.36 19.48
CA ARG A 161 -18.55 -1.75 18.67
C ARG A 161 -18.29 -1.62 17.17
N PHE A 162 -17.66 -0.52 16.75
CA PHE A 162 -17.36 -0.29 15.33
C PHE A 162 -16.26 -1.21 14.82
N ILE A 163 -15.29 -1.52 15.68
CA ILE A 163 -14.24 -2.48 15.36
C ILE A 163 -14.82 -3.89 15.23
N ASN A 164 -15.73 -4.28 16.13
CA ASN A 164 -16.41 -5.57 16.04
C ASN A 164 -17.32 -5.65 14.82
N LEU A 165 -17.98 -4.55 14.43
CA LEU A 165 -18.75 -4.48 13.18
C LEU A 165 -17.85 -4.70 11.97
N LEU A 166 -16.71 -3.99 11.90
CA LEU A 166 -15.74 -4.16 10.82
C LEU A 166 -15.24 -5.60 10.73
N VAL A 167 -14.95 -6.25 11.86
CA VAL A 167 -14.57 -7.67 11.89
C VAL A 167 -15.71 -8.54 11.36
N SER A 168 -16.96 -8.32 11.79
CA SER A 168 -18.13 -9.04 11.30
C SER A 168 -18.29 -8.88 9.78
N GLU A 169 -18.09 -7.69 9.22
CA GLU A 169 -18.19 -7.47 7.78
C GLU A 169 -17.16 -8.30 6.99
N PHE A 170 -15.95 -8.45 7.51
CA PHE A 170 -14.95 -9.35 6.91
C PHE A 170 -15.35 -10.82 7.04
N GLU A 171 -15.82 -11.24 8.21
CA GLU A 171 -16.28 -12.62 8.44
C GLU A 171 -17.46 -12.97 7.53
N ASP A 172 -18.46 -12.08 7.42
CA ASP A 172 -19.62 -12.20 6.54
C ASP A 172 -19.18 -12.24 5.08
N ALA A 173 -18.21 -11.40 4.68
CA ALA A 173 -17.68 -11.41 3.32
C ALA A 173 -16.94 -12.72 2.98
N MET A 174 -16.24 -13.32 3.95
CA MET A 174 -15.60 -14.63 3.81
C MET A 174 -16.60 -15.80 3.81
N GLU A 175 -17.73 -15.69 4.52
CA GLU A 175 -18.83 -16.67 4.45
C GLU A 175 -19.59 -16.58 3.11
N ALA A 176 -19.83 -15.37 2.62
CA ALA A 176 -20.54 -15.14 1.36
C ALA A 176 -19.72 -15.55 0.13
N ASP A 177 -18.39 -15.46 0.22
CA ASP A 177 -17.46 -15.91 -0.82
C ASP A 177 -16.34 -16.78 -0.19
N PRO A 178 -16.59 -18.08 0.02
CA PRO A 178 -15.60 -18.99 0.61
C PRO A 178 -14.34 -19.18 -0.22
N GLY A 179 -14.40 -18.84 -1.53
CA GLY A 179 -13.27 -18.91 -2.46
C GLY A 179 -12.37 -17.67 -2.42
N TRP A 180 -12.82 -16.60 -1.77
CA TRP A 180 -12.02 -15.39 -1.62
C TRP A 180 -10.80 -15.63 -0.74
N ASP A 181 -9.61 -15.47 -1.32
CA ASP A 181 -8.35 -15.47 -0.56
C ASP A 181 -8.21 -14.15 0.20
N CYS A 182 -8.87 -14.08 1.35
CA CYS A 182 -8.88 -12.90 2.20
C CYS A 182 -7.47 -12.59 2.71
N PRO A 183 -6.97 -11.34 2.66
CA PRO A 183 -5.67 -11.02 3.22
C PRO A 183 -5.64 -11.20 4.74
N LYS A 184 -4.43 -11.31 5.31
CA LYS A 184 -4.22 -11.13 6.75
C LYS A 184 -4.54 -9.69 7.12
N ILE A 185 -5.48 -9.49 8.04
CA ILE A 185 -5.94 -8.15 8.41
C ILE A 185 -5.49 -7.83 9.83
N ARG A 186 -4.89 -6.65 9.99
CA ARG A 186 -4.53 -6.07 11.28
C ARG A 186 -5.27 -4.76 11.46
N ILE A 187 -6.13 -4.68 12.47
CA ILE A 187 -6.81 -3.43 12.82
C ILE A 187 -6.02 -2.79 13.96
N ILE A 188 -5.58 -1.56 13.75
CA ILE A 188 -4.67 -0.82 14.63
C ILE A 188 -5.34 0.49 15.02
N ASP A 189 -5.25 0.86 16.29
CA ASP A 189 -5.69 2.18 16.75
C ASP A 189 -4.77 3.27 16.19
N ALA A 190 -5.33 4.26 15.49
CA ALA A 190 -4.53 5.28 14.81
C ALA A 190 -3.79 6.25 15.76
N GLN A 191 -4.27 6.42 16.99
CA GLN A 191 -3.69 7.36 17.95
C GLN A 191 -2.58 6.71 18.77
N THR A 192 -2.81 5.48 19.22
CA THR A 192 -1.92 4.74 20.11
C THR A 192 -0.98 3.78 19.38
N GLY A 193 -1.31 3.42 18.12
CA GLY A 193 -0.58 2.41 17.35
C GLY A 193 -0.76 0.99 17.89
N LYS A 194 -1.68 0.76 18.84
CA LYS A 194 -1.92 -0.54 19.45
C LYS A 194 -2.78 -1.40 18.52
N ALA A 195 -2.40 -2.67 18.35
CA ALA A 195 -3.24 -3.63 17.65
C ALA A 195 -4.55 -3.87 18.43
N LEU A 196 -5.68 -3.69 17.75
CA LEU A 196 -7.03 -3.85 18.29
C LEU A 196 -7.59 -5.24 17.98
N ARG A 197 -7.48 -5.69 16.73
CA ARG A 197 -7.96 -6.99 16.24
C ARG A 197 -7.05 -7.55 15.16
N PHE A 198 -7.13 -8.86 14.96
CA PHE A 198 -6.39 -9.61 13.96
C PHE A 198 -7.32 -10.63 13.30
N ILE A 199 -7.25 -10.72 11.97
CA ILE A 199 -7.96 -11.74 11.18
C ILE A 199 -6.88 -12.47 10.38
N GLU A 200 -6.82 -13.80 10.51
CA GLU A 200 -5.79 -14.62 9.87
C GLU A 200 -5.90 -14.64 8.33
N GLY A 201 -7.10 -14.39 7.80
CA GLY A 201 -7.37 -14.40 6.36
C GLY A 201 -7.37 -15.82 5.78
N GLY A 202 -7.23 -15.90 4.45
CA GLY A 202 -7.23 -17.12 3.66
C GLY A 202 -8.60 -17.49 3.09
N ALA A 203 -8.60 -18.25 1.99
CA ALA A 203 -9.81 -18.87 1.45
C ALA A 203 -10.31 -19.99 2.37
N LYS A 204 -11.60 -19.94 2.75
CA LYS A 204 -12.24 -21.01 3.55
C LYS A 204 -12.35 -22.31 2.76
N ILE A 205 -12.64 -22.21 1.47
CA ILE A 205 -12.71 -23.34 0.53
C ILE A 205 -11.87 -22.99 -0.71
N PRO A 206 -10.59 -23.39 -0.74
CA PRO A 206 -9.71 -23.11 -1.88
C PRO A 206 -10.29 -23.67 -3.19
N GLY A 207 -10.42 -22.81 -4.20
CA GLY A 207 -10.95 -23.19 -5.52
C GLY A 207 -12.47 -23.22 -5.62
N TRP A 208 -13.19 -22.76 -4.60
CA TRP A 208 -14.63 -22.53 -4.69
C TRP A 208 -14.93 -21.44 -5.72
N VAL A 209 -15.92 -21.70 -6.57
CA VAL A 209 -16.46 -20.75 -7.55
C VAL A 209 -17.97 -20.71 -7.30
N PRO A 210 -18.62 -19.55 -7.29
CA PRO A 210 -20.07 -19.48 -7.19
C PRO A 210 -20.72 -20.33 -8.29
N GLU A 211 -21.71 -21.16 -7.95
CA GLU A 211 -22.55 -21.81 -8.95
C GLU A 211 -23.36 -20.71 -9.66
N GLU A 212 -23.25 -20.62 -10.99
CA GLU A 212 -23.95 -19.65 -11.86
C GLU A 212 -25.49 -19.82 -11.85
#